data_AF-A0AA85IVE3-F1
#
_entry.id   AF-A0AA85IVE3-F1
#
_cell.length_a   1.000
_cell.length_b   1.000
_cell.length_c   1.000
_cell.angle_alpha   90.00
_cell.angle_beta   90.00
_cell.angle_gamma   90.00
#
_symmetry.space_group_name_H-M   'P 1'
#
loop_
_entity.id
_entity.type
_entity.pdbx_description
1 polymer ?
#
loop_
_entity_poly.entity_id
_entity_poly.type
_entity_poly.pdbx_seq_one_letter_code
_entity_poly.pdbx_strand_id
1 'polypeptide(L)'
;MTANTTDSLGNVVWWGLSPAINFRSCLSEFLSNEQDLHDSYSLLCIGMGDSRHIVKSISADLKKPVGFKTFYLIEPLIEAYARQMLQLYIALEPNKRLSLQEKSEIYLELYGNIMVRDISSKYLTHVADKLIRMTTNLDGHLSLTFIDVFHLKFKERDMLESVLKFWRGREGTKFDASKCWDFRLRKHLGTRYDAIPNVFDWDCSITLHDRKATQINSREYAHWRHHGNAFELRETNYNTINRSLASGRVFKNSAGDKGVYWGYWGDIICSPYLSFGIDTSEYPELSRRVNGKHAYSATTISEVNIRKIFWQLLNQQQCPISIAAPFLETSTTEDDGQVPGEKYECQQDNSLANNNEFISTQTTDKLINGDAKFPLDVANTFKMKFLPLNSFLDLPTRYRSLFLKDDDSPSSEINRFRIVYIGNSLVHLLSDLHSREMKRKNLNAKSQDTETSKENLQTIKDETEVRKENGLGSDLLGTEFSFTDLLEDEALLIVESVLYIVEIRAEQVKAYCEHVKQMAYDLDFEVSKEINPLEDHHLYFRFKRKSSSSSL
;
A
#
# COMPACT_ATOMS: atom_id res chain seq x y z
N MET A 1 -1.15 25.86 3.57
CA MET A 1 -1.20 25.89 5.04
C MET A 1 -0.84 24.51 5.56
N THR A 2 0.33 24.32 6.14
CA THR A 2 0.63 23.21 7.07
C THR A 2 1.94 23.55 7.77
N ALA A 3 1.94 23.60 9.11
CA ALA A 3 3.17 23.48 9.86
C ALA A 3 3.77 22.09 9.55
N ASN A 4 5.08 22.02 9.29
CA ASN A 4 6.01 20.88 9.39
C ASN A 4 5.49 19.42 9.39
N THR A 5 4.44 19.06 8.64
CA THR A 5 3.95 17.67 8.53
C THR A 5 4.99 16.73 7.91
N THR A 6 5.99 17.29 7.23
CA THR A 6 7.17 16.55 6.74
C THR A 6 8.11 16.10 7.86
N ASP A 7 8.17 16.84 8.98
CA ASP A 7 9.00 16.47 10.13
C ASP A 7 8.40 15.30 10.93
N SER A 8 7.06 15.15 10.89
CA SER A 8 6.30 14.07 11.52
C SER A 8 6.11 12.87 10.58
N LEU A 9 5.25 12.98 9.56
CA LEU A 9 4.91 11.92 8.60
C LEU A 9 6.10 11.51 7.73
N GLY A 10 7.05 12.42 7.52
CA GLY A 10 8.19 12.17 6.66
C GLY A 10 7.87 12.36 5.18
N ASN A 11 8.79 11.87 4.36
CA ASN A 11 8.73 11.97 2.90
C ASN A 11 8.51 10.59 2.26
N VAL A 12 8.34 9.55 3.07
CA VAL A 12 8.14 8.17 2.61
C VAL A 12 6.97 7.57 3.38
N VAL A 13 5.94 7.19 2.64
CA VAL A 13 4.80 6.45 3.19
C VAL A 13 5.18 4.98 3.24
N TRP A 14 5.57 4.48 4.41
CA TRP A 14 5.94 3.08 4.60
C TRP A 14 4.71 2.17 4.81
N TRP A 15 3.68 2.69 5.42
CA TRP A 15 2.39 2.04 5.58
C TRP A 15 1.30 3.06 5.29
N GLY A 16 0.18 2.61 4.77
CA GLY A 16 -0.96 3.50 4.56
C GLY A 16 -1.59 3.95 5.88
N LEU A 17 -2.49 4.93 5.79
CA LEU A 17 -3.00 5.67 6.93
C LEU A 17 -4.48 5.34 7.25
N SER A 18 -5.00 4.25 6.71
CA SER A 18 -6.40 3.78 6.88
C SER A 18 -6.51 2.24 6.96
N PRO A 19 -7.66 1.65 7.30
CA PRO A 19 -7.80 0.19 7.28
C PRO A 19 -7.70 -0.44 5.89
N ALA A 20 -7.23 -1.68 5.81
CA ALA A 20 -7.16 -2.44 4.57
C ALA A 20 -8.57 -2.77 4.00
N ILE A 21 -8.95 -2.13 2.90
CA ILE A 21 -10.17 -2.45 2.14
C ILE A 21 -10.02 -3.63 1.16
N ASN A 22 -11.15 -4.29 0.86
CA ASN A 22 -11.29 -5.23 -0.25
C ASN A 22 -11.88 -4.51 -1.47
N PHE A 23 -11.09 -4.36 -2.53
CA PHE A 23 -11.51 -3.68 -3.75
C PHE A 23 -12.72 -4.33 -4.44
N ARG A 24 -12.87 -5.65 -4.38
CA ARG A 24 -14.03 -6.35 -4.95
C ARG A 24 -15.30 -6.01 -4.18
N SER A 25 -15.24 -6.03 -2.85
CA SER A 25 -16.36 -5.64 -1.98
C SER A 25 -16.76 -4.18 -2.22
N CYS A 26 -15.78 -3.27 -2.33
CA CYS A 26 -16.06 -1.90 -2.71
C CYS A 26 -16.82 -1.87 -4.02
N LEU A 27 -16.28 -2.46 -5.09
CA LEU A 27 -16.93 -2.48 -6.40
C LEU A 27 -18.36 -3.05 -6.37
N SER A 28 -18.59 -4.17 -5.68
CA SER A 28 -19.93 -4.80 -5.60
C SER A 28 -20.98 -3.91 -4.93
N GLU A 29 -20.59 -3.06 -3.99
CA GLU A 29 -21.51 -2.09 -3.36
C GLU A 29 -21.91 -0.95 -4.30
N PHE A 30 -21.18 -0.75 -5.40
CA PHE A 30 -21.35 0.38 -6.32
C PHE A 30 -21.93 0.01 -7.68
N LEU A 31 -21.77 -1.23 -8.12
CA LEU A 31 -22.34 -1.69 -9.39
C LEU A 31 -23.87 -1.78 -9.29
N SER A 32 -24.53 -1.38 -10.37
CA SER A 32 -25.99 -1.37 -10.43
C SER A 32 -26.59 -2.78 -10.58
N ASN A 33 -25.86 -3.73 -11.19
CA ASN A 33 -26.23 -5.15 -11.22
C ASN A 33 -25.03 -6.01 -10.81
N GLU A 34 -25.26 -7.06 -9.99
CA GLU A 34 -24.21 -8.03 -9.64
C GLU A 34 -23.67 -8.79 -10.87
N GLN A 35 -24.47 -8.90 -11.94
CA GLN A 35 -24.03 -9.50 -13.22
C GLN A 35 -22.99 -8.66 -13.97
N ASP A 36 -22.87 -7.37 -13.65
CA ASP A 36 -21.83 -6.51 -14.23
C ASP A 36 -20.47 -6.76 -13.55
N LEU A 37 -20.45 -7.47 -12.42
CA LEU A 37 -19.21 -7.83 -11.71
C LEU A 37 -18.48 -8.93 -12.49
N HIS A 38 -17.74 -8.50 -13.52
CA HIS A 38 -16.81 -9.36 -14.24
C HIS A 38 -15.80 -9.95 -13.28
N ASP A 39 -15.46 -11.20 -13.53
CA ASP A 39 -14.48 -11.86 -12.70
C ASP A 39 -13.10 -11.19 -12.87
N SER A 40 -12.73 -10.79 -14.09
CA SER A 40 -11.45 -10.11 -14.37
C SER A 40 -11.62 -8.60 -14.45
N TYR A 41 -10.71 -7.85 -13.81
CA TYR A 41 -10.69 -6.38 -13.86
C TYR A 41 -9.29 -5.82 -13.57
N SER A 42 -9.02 -4.62 -14.09
CA SER A 42 -7.76 -3.91 -13.85
C SER A 42 -7.92 -2.79 -12.83
N LEU A 43 -6.94 -2.65 -11.94
CA LEU A 43 -6.88 -1.62 -10.91
C LEU A 43 -5.65 -0.75 -11.13
N LEU A 44 -5.80 0.56 -10.98
CA LEU A 44 -4.70 1.51 -10.90
C LEU A 44 -4.53 1.96 -9.44
N CYS A 45 -3.41 1.63 -8.81
CA CYS A 45 -3.10 1.97 -7.43
C CYS A 45 -1.95 2.98 -7.38
N ILE A 46 -2.23 4.18 -6.88
CA ILE A 46 -1.29 5.31 -6.87
C ILE A 46 -1.01 5.71 -5.42
N GLY A 47 0.27 5.65 -5.01
CA GLY A 47 0.69 6.11 -3.68
C GLY A 47 0.10 5.31 -2.53
N MET A 48 -0.06 3.99 -2.71
CA MET A 48 -0.61 3.11 -1.67
C MET A 48 0.42 2.84 -0.57
N GLY A 49 1.72 2.93 -0.88
CA GLY A 49 2.84 2.79 0.05
C GLY A 49 3.13 1.35 0.49
N ASP A 50 2.11 0.51 0.60
CA ASP A 50 2.22 -0.90 1.01
C ASP A 50 1.30 -1.83 0.20
N SER A 51 1.20 -3.10 0.58
CA SER A 51 0.42 -4.15 -0.11
C SER A 51 -0.91 -4.52 0.55
N ARG A 52 -1.33 -3.85 1.63
CA ARG A 52 -2.45 -4.26 2.50
C ARG A 52 -3.76 -4.46 1.74
N HIS A 53 -4.09 -3.54 0.84
CA HIS A 53 -5.32 -3.61 0.05
C HIS A 53 -5.26 -4.74 -0.96
N ILE A 54 -4.07 -4.99 -1.52
CA ILE A 54 -3.84 -6.12 -2.43
C ILE A 54 -4.06 -7.41 -1.66
N VAL A 55 -3.32 -7.66 -0.58
CA VAL A 55 -3.41 -8.93 0.18
C VAL A 55 -4.82 -9.16 0.72
N LYS A 56 -5.51 -8.14 1.23
CA LYS A 56 -6.92 -8.24 1.66
C LYS A 56 -7.82 -8.63 0.48
N SER A 57 -7.70 -7.95 -0.66
CA SER A 57 -8.54 -8.20 -1.84
C SER A 57 -8.32 -9.59 -2.45
N ILE A 58 -7.07 -10.05 -2.55
CA ILE A 58 -6.79 -11.40 -3.08
C ILE A 58 -7.16 -12.49 -2.08
N SER A 59 -7.09 -12.23 -0.77
CA SER A 59 -7.47 -13.22 0.26
C SER A 59 -8.97 -13.44 0.38
N ALA A 60 -9.77 -12.42 0.05
CA ALA A 60 -11.22 -12.46 0.18
C ALA A 60 -11.92 -13.13 -1.01
N ASP A 61 -11.19 -13.48 -2.07
CA ASP A 61 -11.75 -14.13 -3.26
C ASP A 61 -11.80 -15.65 -3.08
N LEU A 62 -12.74 -16.12 -2.27
CA LEU A 62 -12.82 -17.50 -1.79
C LEU A 62 -13.55 -18.47 -2.74
N LYS A 63 -14.17 -17.97 -3.81
CA LYS A 63 -14.81 -18.80 -4.84
C LYS A 63 -13.79 -19.03 -5.96
N LYS A 64 -13.92 -20.15 -6.70
CA LYS A 64 -13.02 -20.52 -7.80
C LYS A 64 -12.56 -19.27 -8.57
N PRO A 65 -11.25 -19.08 -8.81
CA PRO A 65 -10.73 -17.85 -9.39
C PRO A 65 -11.11 -17.80 -10.87
N VAL A 66 -12.32 -17.34 -11.17
CA VAL A 66 -12.73 -17.08 -12.56
C VAL A 66 -12.17 -15.71 -13.00
N GLY A 67 -11.50 -15.00 -12.11
CA GLY A 67 -11.23 -13.57 -12.23
C GLY A 67 -9.79 -13.14 -12.07
N PHE A 68 -9.13 -12.86 -13.19
CA PHE A 68 -7.76 -12.39 -13.22
C PHE A 68 -7.69 -10.89 -12.88
N LYS A 69 -7.00 -10.55 -11.80
CA LYS A 69 -6.83 -9.17 -11.35
C LYS A 69 -5.48 -8.63 -11.81
N THR A 70 -5.47 -7.50 -12.52
CA THR A 70 -4.21 -6.80 -12.83
C THR A 70 -4.12 -5.52 -12.01
N PHE A 71 -3.17 -5.50 -11.07
CA PHE A 71 -2.82 -4.31 -10.29
C PHE A 71 -1.72 -3.55 -11.01
N TYR A 72 -1.98 -2.30 -11.36
CA TYR A 72 -1.00 -1.36 -11.90
C TYR A 72 -0.58 -0.40 -10.79
N LEU A 73 0.70 -0.40 -10.44
CA LEU A 73 1.20 0.35 -9.29
C LEU A 73 2.03 1.54 -9.73
N ILE A 74 1.76 2.69 -9.13
CA ILE A 74 2.54 3.92 -9.27
C ILE A 74 2.91 4.42 -7.87
N GLU A 75 4.20 4.36 -7.55
CA GLU A 75 4.74 4.92 -6.32
C GLU A 75 5.70 6.07 -6.62
N PRO A 76 5.88 7.00 -5.66
CA PRO A 76 6.80 8.12 -5.83
C PRO A 76 8.27 7.71 -5.64
N LEU A 77 8.52 6.61 -4.94
CA LEU A 77 9.84 6.15 -4.52
C LEU A 77 10.00 4.64 -4.78
N ILE A 78 11.21 4.23 -5.14
CA ILE A 78 11.51 2.85 -5.52
C ILE A 78 11.48 1.90 -4.31
N GLU A 79 11.77 2.41 -3.12
CA GLU A 79 11.72 1.67 -1.87
C GLU A 79 10.31 1.13 -1.57
N ALA A 80 9.26 1.85 -1.97
CA ALA A 80 7.88 1.41 -1.81
C ALA A 80 7.59 0.16 -2.66
N TYR A 81 8.07 0.13 -3.92
CA TYR A 81 7.97 -1.07 -4.76
C TYR A 81 8.71 -2.25 -4.15
N ALA A 82 9.96 -2.05 -3.69
CA ALA A 82 10.73 -3.10 -3.02
C ALA A 82 9.96 -3.69 -1.83
N ARG A 83 9.33 -2.84 -1.02
CA ARG A 83 8.54 -3.28 0.15
C ARG A 83 7.25 -3.97 -0.23
N GLN A 84 6.52 -3.49 -1.24
CA GLN A 84 5.34 -4.18 -1.75
C GLN A 84 5.70 -5.59 -2.26
N MET A 85 6.82 -5.73 -2.98
CA MET A 85 7.33 -7.04 -3.41
C MET A 85 7.66 -7.95 -2.21
N LEU A 86 8.34 -7.43 -1.19
CA LEU A 86 8.67 -8.17 0.04
C LEU A 86 7.41 -8.63 0.78
N GLN A 87 6.45 -7.73 0.99
CA GLN A 87 5.22 -8.03 1.71
C GLN A 87 4.38 -9.09 0.98
N LEU A 88 4.27 -9.00 -0.35
CA LEU A 88 3.59 -10.01 -1.16
C LEU A 88 4.35 -11.35 -1.16
N TYR A 89 5.69 -11.32 -1.20
CA TYR A 89 6.52 -12.52 -1.10
C TYR A 89 6.22 -13.26 0.21
N ILE A 90 6.21 -12.57 1.35
CA ILE A 90 5.88 -13.14 2.65
C ILE A 90 4.44 -13.67 2.67
N ALA A 91 3.48 -12.88 2.16
CA ALA A 91 2.06 -13.24 2.16
C ALA A 91 1.76 -14.52 1.37
N LEU A 92 2.56 -14.82 0.34
CA LEU A 92 2.41 -16.01 -0.51
C LEU A 92 3.38 -17.14 -0.16
N GLU A 93 4.23 -16.95 0.85
CA GLU A 93 5.17 -17.98 1.29
C GLU A 93 4.40 -19.27 1.66
N PRO A 94 4.82 -20.44 1.13
CA PRO A 94 4.16 -21.71 1.40
C PRO A 94 4.39 -22.18 2.84
N ASN A 95 3.40 -22.85 3.41
CA ASN A 95 3.45 -23.41 4.77
C ASN A 95 4.59 -24.41 5.02
N LYS A 96 5.20 -24.96 3.95
CA LYS A 96 6.37 -25.83 4.05
C LYS A 96 7.63 -25.10 4.52
N ARG A 97 7.72 -23.78 4.29
CA ARG A 97 8.87 -22.94 4.63
C ARG A 97 8.64 -22.12 5.89
N LEU A 98 7.47 -21.50 6.03
CA LEU A 98 7.06 -20.76 7.22
C LEU A 98 5.69 -21.22 7.68
N SER A 99 5.54 -21.52 8.97
CA SER A 99 4.20 -21.72 9.54
C SER A 99 3.36 -20.44 9.45
N LEU A 100 2.03 -20.57 9.55
CA LEU A 100 1.13 -19.41 9.55
C LEU A 100 1.51 -18.38 10.63
N GLN A 101 1.91 -18.86 11.81
CA GLN A 101 2.33 -18.01 12.91
C GLN A 101 3.62 -17.25 12.56
N GLU A 102 4.70 -17.97 12.21
CA GLU A 102 5.99 -17.34 11.87
C GLU A 102 5.86 -16.34 10.72
N LYS A 103 5.07 -16.70 9.70
CA LYS A 103 4.79 -15.84 8.55
C LYS A 103 4.06 -14.56 8.94
N SER A 104 3.05 -14.66 9.82
CA SER A 104 2.30 -13.50 10.33
C SER A 104 3.17 -12.59 11.17
N GLU A 105 4.01 -13.18 12.04
CA GLU A 105 4.95 -12.43 12.87
C GLU A 105 6.01 -11.70 12.02
N ILE A 106 6.67 -12.41 11.09
CA ILE A 106 7.69 -11.83 10.19
C ILE A 106 7.09 -10.72 9.33
N TYR A 107 5.86 -10.90 8.82
CA TYR A 107 5.18 -9.88 8.04
C TYR A 107 4.99 -8.59 8.86
N LEU A 108 4.39 -8.69 10.04
CA LEU A 108 4.10 -7.53 10.89
C LEU A 108 5.38 -6.83 11.38
N GLU A 109 6.39 -7.61 11.76
CA GLU A 109 7.71 -7.07 12.13
C GLU A 109 8.35 -6.26 11.00
N LEU A 110 8.42 -6.84 9.80
CA LEU A 110 8.96 -6.14 8.64
C LEU A 110 8.04 -5.02 8.14
N TYR A 111 6.75 -5.07 8.45
CA TYR A 111 5.74 -4.07 8.10
C TYR A 111 5.93 -2.78 8.89
N GLY A 112 6.08 -2.86 10.21
CA GLY A 112 5.95 -1.71 11.11
C GLY A 112 7.04 -1.48 12.16
N ASN A 113 8.03 -2.37 12.30
CA ASN A 113 9.07 -2.20 13.32
C ASN A 113 10.39 -1.70 12.74
N ILE A 114 11.02 -0.75 13.41
CA ILE A 114 12.38 -0.27 13.08
C ILE A 114 13.45 -1.30 13.48
N MET A 115 13.19 -2.05 14.56
CA MET A 115 14.01 -3.17 15.02
C MET A 115 13.22 -4.47 15.00
N VAL A 116 13.84 -5.54 14.53
CA VAL A 116 13.26 -6.86 14.32
C VAL A 116 14.13 -7.94 14.97
N ARG A 117 13.59 -9.14 15.06
CA ARG A 117 14.34 -10.32 15.50
C ARG A 117 15.39 -10.72 14.45
N ASP A 118 16.42 -11.43 14.91
CA ASP A 118 17.45 -11.98 14.02
C ASP A 118 16.88 -12.86 12.91
N ILE A 119 15.85 -13.65 13.21
CA ILE A 119 15.20 -14.51 12.23
C ILE A 119 14.55 -13.70 11.10
N SER A 120 13.84 -12.62 11.45
CA SER A 120 13.19 -11.72 10.49
C SER A 120 14.21 -10.97 9.65
N SER A 121 15.33 -10.54 10.25
CA SER A 121 16.42 -9.92 9.49
C SER A 121 17.12 -10.90 8.54
N LYS A 122 17.37 -12.15 8.96
CA LYS A 122 17.96 -13.18 8.09
C LYS A 122 17.01 -13.54 6.95
N TYR A 123 15.71 -13.63 7.24
CA TYR A 123 14.68 -13.82 6.24
C TYR A 123 14.65 -12.67 5.23
N LEU A 124 14.71 -11.40 5.68
CA LEU A 124 14.81 -10.24 4.81
C LEU A 124 16.02 -10.33 3.85
N THR A 125 17.19 -10.71 4.35
CA THR A 125 18.39 -10.91 3.52
C THR A 125 18.18 -11.99 2.45
N HIS A 126 17.55 -13.11 2.82
CA HIS A 126 17.23 -14.17 1.89
C HIS A 126 16.26 -13.73 0.78
N VAL A 127 15.17 -13.05 1.15
CA VAL A 127 14.19 -12.54 0.18
C VAL A 127 14.82 -11.50 -0.73
N ALA A 128 15.68 -10.62 -0.20
CA ALA A 128 16.41 -9.64 -1.00
C ALA A 128 17.25 -10.31 -2.11
N ASP A 129 17.93 -11.42 -1.83
CA ASP A 129 18.68 -12.17 -2.85
C ASP A 129 17.77 -12.75 -3.95
N LYS A 130 16.57 -13.23 -3.59
CA LYS A 130 15.58 -13.73 -4.56
C LYS A 130 15.03 -12.60 -5.42
N LEU A 131 14.70 -11.46 -4.82
CA LEU A 131 14.19 -10.28 -5.52
C LEU A 131 15.25 -9.67 -6.45
N ILE A 132 16.53 -9.62 -6.05
CA ILE A 132 17.62 -9.13 -6.92
C ILE A 132 17.66 -9.96 -8.20
N ARG A 133 17.67 -11.30 -8.07
CA ARG A 133 17.69 -12.20 -9.23
C ARG A 133 16.51 -11.97 -10.16
N MET A 134 15.32 -11.69 -9.61
CA MET A 134 14.14 -11.34 -10.40
C MET A 134 14.30 -10.01 -11.14
N THR A 135 14.85 -9.00 -10.48
CA THR A 135 15.03 -7.68 -11.09
C THR A 135 16.12 -7.65 -12.16
N THR A 136 17.14 -8.52 -12.06
CA THR A 136 18.27 -8.57 -13.00
C THR A 136 18.10 -9.59 -14.12
N ASN A 137 17.45 -10.74 -13.86
CA ASN A 137 17.31 -11.83 -14.82
C ASN A 137 15.85 -11.96 -15.28
N LEU A 138 15.48 -11.19 -16.29
CA LEU A 138 14.12 -11.16 -16.85
C LEU A 138 13.74 -12.46 -17.59
N ASP A 139 14.72 -13.25 -18.02
CA ASP A 139 14.53 -14.51 -18.76
C ASP A 139 14.44 -15.75 -17.84
N GLY A 140 14.49 -15.55 -16.52
CA GLY A 140 14.47 -16.64 -15.54
C GLY A 140 13.04 -17.10 -15.22
N HIS A 141 12.78 -18.41 -15.32
CA HIS A 141 11.62 -19.10 -14.72
C HIS A 141 11.61 -18.97 -13.18
N LEU A 142 11.40 -17.76 -12.68
CA LEU A 142 11.28 -17.48 -11.25
C LEU A 142 9.83 -17.69 -10.82
N SER A 143 9.66 -18.26 -9.63
CA SER A 143 8.37 -18.58 -9.03
C SER A 143 7.49 -17.34 -8.70
N LEU A 144 7.94 -16.13 -9.02
CA LEU A 144 7.26 -14.85 -8.79
C LEU A 144 6.61 -14.30 -10.08
N THR A 145 5.92 -15.16 -10.83
CA THR A 145 5.29 -14.82 -12.12
C THR A 145 4.25 -13.72 -12.03
N PHE A 146 3.69 -13.48 -10.85
CA PHE A 146 2.75 -12.40 -10.59
C PHE A 146 3.42 -11.02 -10.55
N ILE A 147 4.75 -10.89 -10.46
CA ILE A 147 5.44 -9.59 -10.43
C ILE A 147 6.02 -9.25 -11.80
N ASP A 148 5.65 -8.09 -12.31
CA ASP A 148 6.09 -7.53 -13.58
C ASP A 148 6.76 -6.16 -13.36
N VAL A 149 8.07 -6.13 -13.61
CA VAL A 149 8.92 -4.92 -13.53
C VAL A 149 9.37 -4.44 -14.92
N PHE A 150 8.82 -5.00 -16.00
CA PHE A 150 9.27 -4.72 -17.37
C PHE A 150 9.03 -3.26 -17.78
N HIS A 151 7.98 -2.66 -17.24
CA HIS A 151 7.61 -1.28 -17.51
C HIS A 151 8.52 -0.26 -16.80
N LEU A 152 9.34 -0.67 -15.84
CA LEU A 152 10.30 0.21 -15.17
C LEU A 152 11.44 0.61 -16.10
N LYS A 153 11.85 1.88 -16.02
CA LYS A 153 13.04 2.37 -16.74
C LYS A 153 14.27 1.61 -16.24
N PHE A 154 15.28 1.44 -17.09
CA PHE A 154 16.55 0.79 -16.69
C PHE A 154 17.14 1.40 -15.42
N LYS A 155 17.19 2.72 -15.33
CA LYS A 155 17.64 3.43 -14.11
C LYS A 155 16.81 3.09 -12.86
N GLU A 156 15.49 2.95 -13.01
CA GLU A 156 14.61 2.62 -11.88
C GLU A 156 14.84 1.16 -11.41
N ARG A 157 15.11 0.25 -12.35
CA ARG A 157 15.53 -1.13 -12.05
C ARG A 157 16.89 -1.19 -11.35
N ASP A 158 17.86 -0.40 -11.80
CA ASP A 158 19.17 -0.28 -11.13
C ASP A 158 19.02 0.26 -9.70
N MET A 159 18.14 1.25 -9.51
CA MET A 159 17.82 1.78 -8.19
C MET A 159 17.16 0.71 -7.30
N LEU A 160 16.21 -0.06 -7.84
CA LEU A 160 15.57 -1.16 -7.12
C LEU A 160 16.58 -2.22 -6.69
N GLU A 161 17.47 -2.63 -7.60
CA GLU A 161 18.54 -3.57 -7.30
C GLU A 161 19.47 -3.03 -6.20
N SER A 162 19.78 -1.73 -6.22
CA SER A 162 20.59 -1.05 -5.20
C SER A 162 19.93 -1.09 -3.80
N VAL A 163 18.62 -0.85 -3.72
CA VAL A 163 17.86 -0.97 -2.46
C VAL A 163 17.92 -2.39 -1.93
N LEU A 164 17.68 -3.39 -2.78
CA LEU A 164 17.72 -4.79 -2.37
C LEU A 164 19.14 -5.23 -1.96
N LYS A 165 20.18 -4.73 -2.63
CA LYS A 165 21.59 -4.93 -2.22
C LYS A 165 21.87 -4.34 -0.84
N PHE A 166 21.28 -3.19 -0.51
CA PHE A 166 21.37 -2.61 0.82
C PHE A 166 20.70 -3.51 1.88
N TRP A 167 19.52 -4.09 1.59
CA TRP A 167 18.82 -4.99 2.51
C TRP A 167 19.64 -6.22 2.90
N ARG A 168 20.50 -6.73 2.02
CA ARG A 168 21.42 -7.84 2.33
C ARG A 168 22.43 -7.52 3.43
N GLY A 169 22.70 -6.24 3.70
CA GLY A 169 23.58 -5.80 4.78
C GLY A 169 25.05 -6.18 4.59
N ARG A 170 25.74 -5.56 3.62
CA ARG A 170 27.20 -5.72 3.44
C ARG A 170 27.98 -4.96 4.50
N GLU A 171 29.20 -5.41 4.79
CA GLU A 171 30.13 -4.69 5.65
C GLU A 171 30.33 -3.24 5.18
N GLY A 172 30.17 -2.28 6.09
CA GLY A 172 30.33 -0.84 5.81
C GLY A 172 29.05 -0.05 5.55
N THR A 173 27.88 -0.69 5.36
CA THR A 173 26.61 0.05 5.26
C THR A 173 26.21 0.62 6.62
N LYS A 174 26.33 1.94 6.80
CA LYS A 174 25.91 2.65 8.02
C LYS A 174 24.43 2.97 7.97
N PHE A 175 23.64 2.32 8.83
CA PHE A 175 22.26 2.69 9.11
C PHE A 175 21.98 2.38 10.58
N ASP A 176 21.73 3.43 11.37
CA ASP A 176 21.38 3.30 12.78
C ASP A 176 19.91 3.72 12.93
N ALA A 177 19.03 2.72 12.88
CA ALA A 177 17.58 2.89 12.88
C ALA A 177 17.10 3.66 14.11
N SER A 178 17.54 3.26 15.31
CA SER A 178 17.15 3.88 16.57
C SER A 178 17.59 5.34 16.64
N LYS A 179 18.82 5.66 16.21
CA LYS A 179 19.26 7.07 16.14
C LYS A 179 18.49 7.89 15.12
N CYS A 180 18.15 7.31 13.96
CA CYS A 180 17.34 8.01 12.97
C CYS A 180 15.94 8.32 13.52
N TRP A 181 15.33 7.37 14.23
CA TRP A 181 14.04 7.53 14.88
C TRP A 181 14.09 8.64 15.95
N ASP A 182 15.03 8.57 16.89
CA ASP A 182 15.17 9.56 17.96
C ASP A 182 15.46 10.97 17.40
N PHE A 183 16.29 11.07 16.35
CA PHE A 183 16.55 12.35 15.70
C PHE A 183 15.27 12.97 15.12
N ARG A 184 14.44 12.17 14.43
CA ARG A 184 13.15 12.66 13.93
C ARG A 184 12.22 13.06 15.06
N LEU A 185 12.15 12.25 16.12
CA LEU A 185 11.30 12.52 17.27
C LEU A 185 11.68 13.85 17.96
N ARG A 186 12.98 14.08 18.19
CA ARG A 186 13.51 15.36 18.70
C ARG A 186 13.17 16.52 17.79
N LYS A 187 13.34 16.35 16.48
CA LYS A 187 13.04 17.40 15.51
C LYS A 187 11.55 17.76 15.49
N HIS A 188 10.68 16.75 15.49
CA HIS A 188 9.22 16.93 15.48
C HIS A 188 8.69 17.55 16.78
N LEU A 189 9.14 17.07 17.94
CA LEU A 189 8.64 17.56 19.23
C LEU A 189 9.26 18.91 19.64
N GLY A 190 10.50 19.17 19.26
CA GLY A 190 11.21 20.40 19.62
C GLY A 190 11.23 20.59 21.14
N THR A 191 10.74 21.74 21.60
CA THR A 191 10.63 22.06 23.04
C THR A 191 9.68 21.14 23.81
N ARG A 192 8.78 20.43 23.12
CA ARG A 192 7.85 19.47 23.75
C ARG A 192 8.45 18.10 23.97
N TYR A 193 9.72 17.88 23.61
CA TYR A 193 10.40 16.60 23.80
C TYR A 193 10.47 16.20 25.29
N ASP A 194 10.57 17.15 26.20
CA ASP A 194 10.54 16.87 27.65
C ASP A 194 9.13 16.54 28.16
N ALA A 195 8.09 16.81 27.36
CA ALA A 195 6.69 16.57 27.67
C ALA A 195 6.10 15.39 26.88
N ILE A 196 6.94 14.46 26.39
CA ILE A 196 6.52 13.29 25.61
C ILE A 196 5.30 12.56 26.19
N PRO A 197 5.24 12.21 27.50
CA PRO A 197 4.11 11.46 28.03
C PRO A 197 2.76 12.15 27.77
N ASN A 198 2.71 13.47 27.93
CA ASN A 198 1.49 14.26 27.73
C ASN A 198 1.12 14.38 26.25
N VAL A 199 2.11 14.60 25.38
CA VAL A 199 1.87 14.72 23.93
C VAL A 199 1.40 13.38 23.35
N PHE A 200 1.98 12.27 23.81
CA PHE A 200 1.63 10.92 23.34
C PHE A 200 0.25 10.49 23.80
N ASP A 201 -0.09 10.76 25.06
CA ASP A 201 -1.43 10.50 25.56
C ASP A 201 -2.48 11.36 24.85
N TRP A 202 -2.23 12.66 24.67
CA TRP A 202 -3.17 13.55 23.97
C TRP A 202 -3.44 13.11 22.53
N ASP A 203 -2.39 12.80 21.78
CA ASP A 203 -2.49 12.39 20.38
C ASP A 203 -3.29 11.08 20.22
N CYS A 204 -3.19 10.16 21.19
CA CYS A 204 -3.95 8.92 21.18
C CYS A 204 -5.38 9.10 21.74
N SER A 205 -5.47 9.45 23.02
CA SER A 205 -6.68 9.43 23.84
C SER A 205 -7.69 10.51 23.45
N ILE A 206 -7.24 11.60 22.82
CA ILE A 206 -8.13 12.64 22.29
C ILE A 206 -8.21 12.49 20.78
N THR A 207 -7.12 12.71 20.06
CA THR A 207 -7.18 12.86 18.60
C THR A 207 -7.61 11.57 17.90
N LEU A 208 -6.91 10.45 18.13
CA LEU A 208 -7.24 9.18 17.45
C LEU A 208 -8.57 8.58 17.93
N HIS A 209 -8.88 8.69 19.22
CA HIS A 209 -10.11 8.14 19.78
C HIS A 209 -11.36 8.91 19.34
N ASP A 210 -11.30 10.25 19.25
CA ASP A 210 -12.39 11.06 18.67
C ASP A 210 -12.68 10.69 17.21
N ARG A 211 -11.65 10.20 16.51
CA ARG A 211 -11.70 9.70 15.11
C ARG A 211 -12.00 8.21 15.01
N LYS A 212 -12.53 7.62 16.08
CA LYS A 212 -12.98 6.21 16.17
C LYS A 212 -11.86 5.15 16.13
N ALA A 213 -10.58 5.52 16.14
CA ALA A 213 -9.47 4.57 16.29
C ALA A 213 -9.23 4.17 17.76
N THR A 214 -10.31 3.78 18.46
CA THR A 214 -10.28 3.52 19.91
C THR A 214 -9.53 2.24 20.29
N GLN A 215 -9.34 1.32 19.34
CA GLN A 215 -8.63 0.06 19.51
C GLN A 215 -7.14 0.26 19.83
N ILE A 216 -6.58 1.37 19.37
CA ILE A 216 -5.20 1.76 19.68
C ILE A 216 -5.18 2.29 21.10
N ASN A 217 -4.57 1.55 22.03
CA ASN A 217 -4.46 1.99 23.41
C ASN A 217 -3.26 2.93 23.63
N SER A 218 -3.36 3.81 24.63
CA SER A 218 -2.33 4.85 24.86
C SER A 218 -0.96 4.26 25.22
N ARG A 219 -0.90 3.07 25.82
CA ARG A 219 0.35 2.40 26.18
C ARG A 219 1.07 1.86 24.94
N GLU A 220 0.38 1.16 24.04
CA GLU A 220 0.97 0.62 22.81
C GLU A 220 1.33 1.73 21.81
N TYR A 221 0.53 2.79 21.75
CA TYR A 221 0.83 3.97 20.94
C TYR A 221 2.08 4.70 21.44
N ALA A 222 2.15 4.97 22.75
CA ALA A 222 3.31 5.61 23.35
C ALA A 222 4.57 4.76 23.19
N HIS A 223 4.47 3.45 23.41
CA HIS A 223 5.59 2.52 23.20
C HIS A 223 6.11 2.59 21.75
N TRP A 224 5.22 2.53 20.76
CA TRP A 224 5.60 2.64 19.35
C TRP A 224 6.23 4.00 19.03
N ARG A 225 5.66 5.12 19.49
CA ARG A 225 6.23 6.45 19.25
C ARG A 225 7.61 6.63 19.87
N HIS A 226 7.87 6.01 21.01
CA HIS A 226 9.18 6.04 21.66
C HIS A 226 10.25 5.24 20.91
N HIS A 227 9.92 4.02 20.47
CA HIS A 227 10.92 3.05 20.03
C HIS A 227 10.91 2.75 18.53
N GLY A 228 9.83 3.10 17.83
CA GLY A 228 9.60 2.73 16.42
C GLY A 228 9.24 1.26 16.21
N ASN A 229 8.85 0.54 17.27
CA ASN A 229 8.42 -0.86 17.21
C ASN A 229 6.93 -0.96 17.53
N ALA A 230 6.15 -1.49 16.61
CA ALA A 230 4.70 -1.65 16.76
C ALA A 230 4.32 -3.08 17.17
N PHE A 231 4.97 -4.07 16.59
CA PHE A 231 4.60 -5.48 16.68
C PHE A 231 5.67 -6.29 17.42
N GLU A 232 5.60 -6.26 18.75
CA GLU A 232 6.41 -7.11 19.64
C GLU A 232 5.59 -8.34 20.06
N LEU A 233 5.42 -9.28 19.13
CA LEU A 233 4.52 -10.43 19.26
C LEU A 233 5.06 -11.55 20.16
N ARG A 234 6.34 -11.46 20.55
CA ARG A 234 6.99 -12.40 21.47
C ARG A 234 7.78 -11.66 22.53
N GLU A 235 7.89 -12.28 23.70
CA GLU A 235 8.82 -11.84 24.76
C GLU A 235 10.26 -12.21 24.38
N THR A 236 10.83 -11.46 23.44
CA THR A 236 12.20 -11.69 22.94
C THR A 236 12.85 -10.37 22.54
N ASN A 237 14.13 -10.42 22.21
CA ASN A 237 14.90 -9.23 21.88
C ASN A 237 14.73 -8.81 20.42
N TYR A 238 14.28 -7.58 20.22
CA TYR A 238 14.21 -6.90 18.92
C TYR A 238 15.43 -6.00 18.76
N ASN A 239 16.58 -6.60 18.43
CA ASN A 239 17.89 -5.95 18.46
C ASN A 239 18.56 -5.79 17.09
N THR A 240 17.94 -6.29 16.02
CA THR A 240 18.48 -6.19 14.66
C THR A 240 17.69 -5.20 13.82
N ILE A 241 18.37 -4.45 12.98
CA ILE A 241 17.76 -3.35 12.23
C ILE A 241 16.88 -3.87 11.09
N ASN A 242 15.67 -3.34 10.97
CA ASN A 242 14.84 -3.52 9.77
C ASN A 242 15.33 -2.63 8.63
N ARG A 243 16.20 -3.18 7.77
CA ARG A 243 16.72 -2.45 6.60
C ARG A 243 15.64 -2.13 5.56
N SER A 244 14.47 -2.76 5.62
CA SER A 244 13.37 -2.48 4.68
C SER A 244 12.74 -1.10 4.87
N LEU A 245 12.89 -0.50 6.06
CA LEU A 245 12.39 0.85 6.38
C LEU A 245 13.45 1.95 6.17
N ALA A 246 14.58 1.63 5.57
CA ALA A 246 15.59 2.63 5.22
C ALA A 246 15.33 3.18 3.81
N SER A 247 15.59 4.48 3.63
CA SER A 247 15.65 5.08 2.29
C SER A 247 16.97 5.85 2.11
N GLY A 248 17.56 5.65 0.93
CA GLY A 248 18.87 6.17 0.55
C GLY A 248 18.74 7.55 -0.08
N ARG A 249 19.42 8.55 0.47
CA ARG A 249 19.44 9.91 -0.07
C ARG A 249 20.86 10.30 -0.42
N VAL A 250 21.02 10.98 -1.56
CA VAL A 250 22.34 11.46 -2.01
C VAL A 250 22.62 12.80 -1.34
N PHE A 251 23.70 12.86 -0.55
CA PHE A 251 24.21 14.09 0.05
C PHE A 251 25.58 14.43 -0.51
N LYS A 252 25.90 15.72 -0.55
CA LYS A 252 27.26 16.20 -0.83
C LYS A 252 28.00 16.40 0.48
N ASN A 253 29.21 15.85 0.58
CA ASN A 253 30.09 16.15 1.70
C ASN A 253 30.68 17.57 1.54
N SER A 254 31.38 18.06 2.57
CA SER A 254 32.06 19.37 2.55
C SER A 254 33.15 19.49 1.47
N ALA A 255 33.66 18.36 0.95
CA ALA A 255 34.63 18.30 -0.15
C ALA A 255 33.98 18.30 -1.54
N GLY A 256 32.64 18.24 -1.62
CA GLY A 256 31.87 18.21 -2.87
C GLY A 256 31.54 16.82 -3.42
N ASP A 257 32.06 15.75 -2.83
CA ASP A 257 31.76 14.36 -3.24
C ASP A 257 30.33 13.97 -2.87
N LYS A 258 29.70 13.18 -3.73
CA LYS A 258 28.36 12.65 -3.52
C LYS A 258 28.44 11.29 -2.83
N GLY A 259 27.80 11.16 -1.67
CA GLY A 259 27.61 9.90 -0.96
C GLY A 259 26.14 9.57 -0.76
N VAL A 260 25.81 8.28 -0.69
CA VAL A 260 24.46 7.83 -0.30
C VAL A 260 24.42 7.67 1.21
N TYR A 261 23.51 8.40 1.86
CA TYR A 261 23.20 8.24 3.27
C TYR A 261 21.89 7.48 3.43
N TRP A 262 21.92 6.40 4.20
CA TRP A 262 20.75 5.60 4.53
C TRP A 262 20.18 6.06 5.86
N GLY A 263 18.90 6.42 5.86
CA GLY A 263 18.18 6.89 7.04
C GLY A 263 16.73 6.47 7.03
N TYR A 264 16.04 6.71 8.15
CA TYR A 264 14.60 6.55 8.24
C TYR A 264 13.91 7.87 7.91
N TRP A 265 13.02 7.87 6.93
CA TRP A 265 12.37 9.08 6.41
C TRP A 265 10.83 9.00 6.43
N GLY A 266 10.26 8.12 7.25
CA GLY A 266 8.82 7.90 7.32
C GLY A 266 8.17 8.33 8.62
N ASP A 267 6.97 7.82 8.83
CA ASP A 267 6.02 8.31 9.82
C ASP A 267 6.38 7.93 11.26
N ILE A 268 6.30 8.91 12.17
CA ILE A 268 6.49 8.74 13.62
C ILE A 268 5.26 9.16 14.43
N ILE A 269 4.14 9.51 13.79
CA ILE A 269 2.90 9.95 14.41
C ILE A 269 1.70 9.05 14.11
N CYS A 270 1.54 8.55 12.88
CA CYS A 270 0.45 7.64 12.52
C CYS A 270 0.97 6.21 12.53
N SER A 271 0.55 5.44 13.52
CA SER A 271 1.04 4.08 13.76
C SER A 271 0.61 3.11 12.67
N PRO A 272 1.41 2.07 12.36
CA PRO A 272 1.03 1.01 11.43
C PRO A 272 -0.20 0.20 11.89
N TYR A 273 -0.62 0.34 13.15
CA TYR A 273 -1.88 -0.21 13.68
C TYR A 273 -3.12 0.22 12.86
N LEU A 274 -3.08 1.37 12.19
CA LEU A 274 -4.22 1.84 11.38
C LEU A 274 -4.58 0.87 10.25
N SER A 275 -3.60 0.14 9.70
CA SER A 275 -3.79 -0.74 8.56
C SER A 275 -4.57 -2.01 8.88
N PHE A 276 -4.31 -2.62 10.05
CA PHE A 276 -4.85 -3.94 10.40
C PHE A 276 -5.39 -4.04 11.83
N GLY A 277 -5.16 -3.05 12.68
CA GLY A 277 -5.41 -3.13 14.12
C GLY A 277 -6.67 -2.41 14.62
N ILE A 278 -7.35 -1.64 13.76
CA ILE A 278 -8.56 -0.89 14.16
C ILE A 278 -9.86 -1.48 13.60
N ASP A 279 -9.78 -2.26 12.51
CA ASP A 279 -10.94 -2.93 11.94
C ASP A 279 -11.20 -4.27 12.65
N THR A 280 -12.39 -4.37 13.23
CA THR A 280 -12.91 -5.56 13.94
C THR A 280 -14.23 -6.04 13.34
N SER A 281 -14.61 -5.54 12.16
CA SER A 281 -15.90 -5.85 11.51
C SER A 281 -16.10 -7.35 11.25
N GLU A 282 -15.02 -8.07 10.94
CA GLU A 282 -15.08 -9.51 10.66
C GLU A 282 -15.03 -10.40 11.91
N TYR A 283 -14.47 -9.89 13.01
CA TYR A 283 -14.41 -10.58 14.31
C TYR A 283 -14.81 -9.61 15.44
N PRO A 284 -16.11 -9.36 15.63
CA PRO A 284 -16.62 -8.42 16.63
C PRO A 284 -16.19 -8.74 18.07
N GLU A 285 -15.85 -10.00 18.37
CA GLU A 285 -15.33 -10.47 19.65
C GLU A 285 -14.06 -9.71 20.07
N LEU A 286 -13.27 -9.25 19.10
CA LEU A 286 -12.06 -8.45 19.34
C LEU A 286 -12.38 -7.03 19.82
N SER A 287 -13.60 -6.55 19.64
CA SER A 287 -14.06 -5.24 20.15
C SER A 287 -14.53 -5.29 21.61
N ARG A 288 -14.47 -6.47 22.24
CA ARG A 288 -14.90 -6.68 23.63
C ARG A 288 -14.19 -5.72 24.59
N ARG A 289 -14.98 -5.11 25.48
CA ARG A 289 -14.46 -4.23 26.54
C ARG A 289 -14.59 -4.87 27.92
N VAL A 290 -13.56 -4.67 28.74
CA VAL A 290 -13.51 -5.06 30.16
C VAL A 290 -13.17 -3.81 30.96
N ASN A 291 -14.02 -3.45 31.93
CA ASN A 291 -13.86 -2.23 32.74
C ASN A 291 -13.69 -0.95 31.90
N GLY A 292 -14.45 -0.83 30.80
CA GLY A 292 -14.42 0.33 29.91
C GLY A 292 -13.21 0.39 28.97
N LYS A 293 -12.26 -0.55 29.04
CA LYS A 293 -11.09 -0.65 28.15
C LYS A 293 -11.24 -1.83 27.19
N HIS A 294 -10.70 -1.72 25.99
CA HIS A 294 -10.65 -2.85 25.05
C HIS A 294 -9.82 -3.99 25.64
N ALA A 295 -10.34 -5.21 25.52
CA ALA A 295 -9.67 -6.42 26.03
C ALA A 295 -8.44 -6.81 25.19
N TYR A 296 -8.43 -6.43 23.92
CA TYR A 296 -7.38 -6.74 22.96
C TYR A 296 -6.76 -5.46 22.42
N SER A 297 -5.45 -5.47 22.22
CA SER A 297 -4.69 -4.35 21.68
C SER A 297 -4.75 -4.32 20.14
N ALA A 298 -4.41 -3.18 19.55
CA ALA A 298 -4.33 -3.08 18.09
C ALA A 298 -3.25 -4.00 17.51
N THR A 299 -2.18 -4.29 18.26
CA THR A 299 -1.20 -5.34 17.93
C THR A 299 -1.83 -6.72 17.80
N THR A 300 -2.64 -7.15 18.77
CA THR A 300 -3.33 -8.45 18.72
C THR A 300 -4.34 -8.50 17.59
N ILE A 301 -5.12 -7.44 17.38
CA ILE A 301 -6.09 -7.36 16.28
C ILE A 301 -5.38 -7.46 14.92
N SER A 302 -4.23 -6.79 14.77
CA SER A 302 -3.40 -6.87 13.55
C SER A 302 -2.91 -8.29 13.31
N GLU A 303 -2.46 -9.00 14.35
CA GLU A 303 -2.04 -10.40 14.24
C GLU A 303 -3.19 -11.30 13.76
N VAL A 304 -4.37 -11.18 14.37
CA VAL A 304 -5.55 -11.98 13.99
C VAL A 304 -5.96 -11.69 12.54
N ASN A 305 -6.00 -10.43 12.13
CA ASN A 305 -6.38 -10.03 10.78
C ASN A 305 -5.37 -10.51 9.73
N ILE A 306 -4.06 -10.45 10.01
CA ILE A 306 -3.04 -10.99 9.11
C ILE A 306 -3.08 -12.52 9.05
N ARG A 307 -3.22 -13.20 10.20
CA ARG A 307 -3.37 -14.66 10.24
C ARG A 307 -4.56 -15.13 9.41
N LYS A 308 -5.69 -14.42 9.52
CA LYS A 308 -6.86 -14.64 8.68
C LYS A 308 -6.50 -14.52 7.19
N ILE A 309 -5.99 -13.35 6.77
CA ILE A 309 -5.64 -13.08 5.36
C ILE A 309 -4.72 -14.16 4.81
N PHE A 310 -3.69 -14.55 5.55
CA PHE A 310 -2.71 -15.55 5.12
C PHE A 310 -3.27 -16.96 5.06
N TRP A 311 -4.15 -17.32 5.99
CA TRP A 311 -4.83 -18.61 5.95
C TRP A 311 -5.79 -18.69 4.77
N GLN A 312 -6.57 -17.63 4.51
CA GLN A 312 -7.49 -17.57 3.38
C GLN A 312 -6.73 -17.64 2.05
N LEU A 313 -5.60 -16.93 1.94
CA LEU A 313 -4.73 -17.03 0.78
C LEU A 313 -4.28 -18.46 0.52
N LEU A 314 -3.85 -19.18 1.55
CA LEU A 314 -3.36 -20.54 1.34
C LEU A 314 -4.48 -21.54 1.01
N ASN A 315 -5.61 -21.45 1.71
CA ASN A 315 -6.63 -22.49 1.69
C ASN A 315 -7.79 -22.18 0.73
N GLN A 316 -7.89 -20.94 0.24
CA GLN A 316 -8.98 -20.46 -0.63
C GLN A 316 -10.36 -20.74 -0.02
N GLN A 317 -10.47 -20.57 1.30
CA GLN A 317 -11.67 -20.85 2.09
C GLN A 317 -11.85 -19.77 3.16
N GLN A 318 -13.04 -19.70 3.76
CA GLN A 318 -13.28 -18.81 4.90
C GLN A 318 -12.46 -19.29 6.10
N CYS A 319 -11.68 -18.38 6.70
CA CYS A 319 -10.84 -18.72 7.85
C CYS A 319 -11.71 -19.00 9.09
N PRO A 320 -11.56 -20.17 9.75
CA PRO A 320 -12.18 -20.39 11.04
C PRO A 320 -11.59 -19.44 12.10
N ILE A 321 -12.44 -18.92 12.99
CA ILE A 321 -12.01 -18.05 14.09
C ILE A 321 -10.97 -18.72 14.99
N SER A 322 -11.09 -20.04 15.22
CA SER A 322 -10.12 -20.82 16.00
C SER A 322 -8.71 -20.85 15.39
N ILE A 323 -8.57 -20.56 14.09
CA ILE A 323 -7.27 -20.44 13.42
C ILE A 323 -6.76 -19.01 13.44
N ALA A 324 -7.64 -18.04 13.15
CA ALA A 324 -7.30 -16.62 13.14
C ALA A 324 -6.94 -16.12 14.55
N ALA A 325 -7.74 -16.49 15.55
CA ALA A 325 -7.63 -16.10 16.95
C ALA A 325 -7.77 -17.33 17.87
N PRO A 326 -6.72 -18.17 17.98
CA PRO A 326 -6.78 -19.42 18.76
C PRO A 326 -6.99 -19.22 20.27
N PHE A 327 -6.80 -17.99 20.77
CA PHE A 327 -7.02 -17.62 22.17
C PHE A 327 -8.47 -17.21 22.47
N LEU A 328 -9.32 -17.05 21.45
CA LEU A 328 -10.76 -16.87 21.63
C LEU A 328 -11.36 -18.26 21.79
N GLU A 329 -11.73 -18.62 23.01
CA GLU A 329 -12.48 -19.85 23.26
C GLU A 329 -13.76 -19.82 22.42
N THR A 330 -13.97 -20.84 21.58
CA THR A 330 -15.27 -21.05 20.95
C THR A 330 -16.21 -21.45 22.06
N SER A 331 -16.99 -20.51 22.59
CA SER A 331 -18.15 -20.83 23.42
C SER A 331 -19.09 -21.69 22.57
N THR A 332 -18.98 -23.00 22.78
CA THR A 332 -20.09 -23.91 22.52
C THR A 332 -21.23 -23.40 23.40
N THR A 333 -22.32 -23.05 22.75
CA THR A 333 -23.58 -22.74 23.38
C THR A 333 -24.10 -24.01 24.05
N GLU A 334 -23.66 -24.27 25.28
CA GLU A 334 -24.44 -25.04 26.23
C GLU A 334 -24.62 -24.18 27.48
N ASP A 335 -25.86 -23.72 27.59
CA ASP A 335 -26.47 -23.13 28.76
C ASP A 335 -26.33 -24.12 29.92
N ASP A 336 -25.48 -23.82 30.89
CA ASP A 336 -25.71 -24.28 32.26
C ASP A 336 -25.09 -23.31 33.26
N GLY A 337 -25.97 -22.73 34.07
CA GLY A 337 -25.62 -21.73 35.05
C GLY A 337 -24.81 -22.31 36.21
N GLN A 338 -23.67 -21.70 36.50
CA GLN A 338 -23.15 -21.57 37.86
C GLN A 338 -22.06 -20.49 37.92
N VAL A 339 -22.30 -19.50 38.78
CA VAL A 339 -21.29 -18.51 39.21
C VAL A 339 -20.42 -19.17 40.29
N PRO A 340 -19.08 -19.10 40.19
CA PRO A 340 -18.29 -18.29 41.12
C PRO A 340 -17.17 -17.53 40.37
N GLY A 341 -16.78 -16.30 40.71
CA GLY A 341 -16.40 -15.84 42.03
C GLY A 341 -14.86 -15.79 42.12
N GLU A 342 -14.30 -14.63 41.79
CA GLU A 342 -12.99 -14.09 42.19
C GLU A 342 -11.65 -14.74 41.76
N LYS A 343 -10.77 -13.83 41.27
CA LYS A 343 -9.29 -13.82 41.25
C LYS A 343 -8.57 -14.75 40.26
N TYR A 344 -7.94 -14.12 39.27
CA TYR A 344 -6.71 -14.62 38.66
C TYR A 344 -5.56 -13.64 38.96
N GLU A 345 -4.87 -13.92 40.06
CA GLU A 345 -3.46 -13.56 40.22
C GLU A 345 -2.63 -14.45 39.30
N CYS A 346 -1.60 -13.86 38.68
CA CYS A 346 -0.52 -14.62 38.06
C CYS A 346 0.08 -15.59 39.08
N GLN A 347 0.03 -16.89 38.80
CA GLN A 347 1.09 -17.79 39.23
C GLN A 347 1.26 -18.97 38.27
N GLN A 348 2.53 -19.22 38.03
CA GLN A 348 3.12 -20.32 37.29
C GLN A 348 2.62 -21.67 37.81
N ASP A 349 2.37 -22.63 36.93
CA ASP A 349 2.85 -23.97 37.22
C ASP A 349 3.17 -24.82 36.00
N ASN A 350 4.29 -25.51 36.14
CA ASN A 350 4.91 -26.45 35.22
C ASN A 350 4.08 -27.73 35.10
N SER A 351 3.58 -28.05 33.92
CA SER A 351 3.57 -29.43 33.39
C SER A 351 2.97 -29.51 31.98
N LEU A 352 3.73 -29.10 30.97
CA LEU A 352 3.66 -29.72 29.64
C LEU A 352 5.10 -30.03 29.25
N ALA A 353 5.49 -31.26 29.57
CA ALA A 353 6.81 -31.79 29.32
C ALA A 353 7.15 -31.72 27.83
N ASN A 354 8.24 -31.00 27.55
CA ASN A 354 9.30 -31.32 26.60
C ASN A 354 8.89 -32.01 25.30
N ASN A 355 8.66 -31.19 24.26
CA ASN A 355 9.12 -31.47 22.90
C ASN A 355 9.64 -30.19 22.20
N ASN A 356 10.24 -29.28 22.98
CA ASN A 356 11.05 -28.18 22.43
C ASN A 356 12.52 -28.63 22.41
N GLU A 357 12.86 -29.49 21.46
CA GLU A 357 14.27 -29.59 21.07
C GLU A 357 14.67 -28.25 20.44
N PHE A 358 15.63 -27.63 21.12
CA PHE A 358 16.41 -26.49 20.71
C PHE A 358 16.74 -26.58 19.20
N ILE A 359 16.06 -25.77 18.38
CA ILE A 359 16.45 -25.60 16.98
C ILE A 359 17.76 -24.82 16.99
N SER A 360 18.87 -25.56 16.93
CA SER A 360 20.19 -25.00 16.71
C SER A 360 20.18 -24.11 15.45
N THR A 361 21.02 -23.08 15.45
CA THR A 361 21.23 -22.15 14.33
C THR A 361 21.58 -22.84 13.00
N GLN A 362 21.95 -24.12 13.00
CA GLN A 362 22.22 -24.91 11.79
C GLN A 362 20.94 -25.45 11.10
N THR A 363 19.81 -25.56 11.79
CA THR A 363 18.57 -26.11 11.20
C THR A 363 17.75 -25.03 10.48
N THR A 364 17.81 -23.77 10.93
CA THR A 364 17.18 -22.62 10.25
C THR A 364 17.78 -22.35 8.86
N ASP A 365 19.09 -22.57 8.68
CA ASP A 365 19.76 -22.43 7.38
C ASP A 365 19.31 -23.49 6.36
N LYS A 366 18.79 -24.64 6.82
CA LYS A 366 18.23 -25.68 5.94
C LYS A 366 16.78 -25.39 5.52
N LEU A 367 15.98 -24.74 6.37
CA LEU A 367 14.59 -24.36 6.06
C LEU A 367 14.49 -23.19 5.06
N ILE A 368 15.43 -22.25 5.12
CA ILE A 368 15.43 -21.04 4.29
C ILE A 368 15.96 -21.30 2.87
N ASN A 369 16.77 -22.36 2.66
CA ASN A 369 17.43 -22.64 1.38
C ASN A 369 16.65 -23.57 0.42
N GLY A 370 15.46 -24.05 0.80
CA GLY A 370 14.63 -24.87 -0.10
C GLY A 370 13.96 -24.03 -1.18
N ASP A 371 14.21 -24.32 -2.47
CA ASP A 371 13.47 -23.75 -3.60
C ASP A 371 12.05 -24.33 -3.65
N ALA A 372 11.20 -23.96 -2.69
CA ALA A 372 9.77 -24.25 -2.77
C ALA A 372 9.14 -23.31 -3.80
N LYS A 373 8.47 -23.89 -4.81
CA LYS A 373 7.59 -23.13 -5.70
C LYS A 373 6.44 -22.56 -4.86
N PHE A 374 6.07 -21.30 -5.10
CA PHE A 374 4.89 -20.68 -4.48
C PHE A 374 3.67 -21.59 -4.70
N PRO A 375 2.65 -21.55 -3.82
CA PRO A 375 1.38 -22.19 -4.09
C PRO A 375 0.87 -21.68 -5.45
N LEU A 376 1.03 -22.51 -6.49
CA LEU A 376 0.89 -22.12 -7.89
C LEU A 376 -0.54 -21.68 -8.23
N ASP A 377 -1.52 -21.93 -7.37
CA ASP A 377 -2.91 -21.59 -7.66
C ASP A 377 -3.14 -20.07 -7.54
N VAL A 378 -2.84 -19.47 -6.37
CA VAL A 378 -3.11 -18.04 -6.10
C VAL A 378 -2.22 -17.10 -6.91
N ALA A 379 -0.93 -17.43 -7.03
CA ALA A 379 0.02 -16.61 -7.77
C ALA A 379 -0.31 -16.47 -9.26
N ASN A 380 -1.19 -17.33 -9.80
CA ASN A 380 -1.66 -17.25 -11.18
C ASN A 380 -3.02 -16.56 -11.33
N THR A 381 -3.64 -16.11 -10.23
CA THR A 381 -4.95 -15.41 -10.23
C THR A 381 -4.82 -13.89 -10.38
N PHE A 382 -3.61 -13.35 -10.28
CA PHE A 382 -3.39 -11.92 -10.37
C PHE A 382 -2.00 -11.58 -10.92
N LYS A 383 -1.85 -10.34 -11.38
CA LYS A 383 -0.58 -9.78 -11.83
C LYS A 383 -0.38 -8.37 -11.28
N MET A 384 0.84 -8.09 -10.86
CA MET A 384 1.35 -6.84 -10.32
C MET A 384 2.26 -6.21 -11.36
N LYS A 385 1.81 -5.12 -11.99
CA LYS A 385 2.59 -4.36 -12.97
C LYS A 385 3.10 -3.09 -12.31
N PHE A 386 4.41 -3.01 -12.11
CA PHE A 386 5.08 -1.84 -11.58
C PHE A 386 5.35 -0.85 -12.72
N LEU A 387 4.66 0.29 -12.70
CA LEU A 387 4.82 1.35 -13.70
C LEU A 387 5.97 2.30 -13.30
N PRO A 388 6.52 3.09 -14.23
CA PRO A 388 7.57 4.06 -13.90
C PRO A 388 7.18 4.99 -12.77
N LEU A 389 8.17 5.42 -11.98
CA LEU A 389 7.92 6.29 -10.83
C LEU A 389 7.26 7.59 -11.29
N ASN A 390 6.26 8.05 -10.52
CA ASN A 390 5.51 9.30 -10.77
C ASN A 390 4.90 9.39 -12.19
N SER A 391 4.55 8.27 -12.81
CA SER A 391 4.05 8.21 -14.20
C SER A 391 2.57 8.57 -14.37
N PHE A 392 1.82 8.81 -13.28
CA PHE A 392 0.37 8.98 -13.33
C PHE A 392 -0.10 10.05 -14.33
N LEU A 393 0.52 11.24 -14.30
CA LEU A 393 0.16 12.35 -15.20
C LEU A 393 0.56 12.10 -16.66
N ASP A 394 1.41 11.10 -16.90
CA ASP A 394 1.92 10.73 -18.22
C ASP A 394 1.16 9.51 -18.79
N LEU A 395 0.25 8.88 -18.04
CA LEU A 395 -0.53 7.71 -18.48
C LEU A 395 -1.35 7.96 -19.75
N PRO A 396 -2.13 9.06 -19.87
CA PRO A 396 -2.92 9.31 -21.08
C PRO A 396 -2.06 9.65 -22.30
N THR A 397 -0.73 9.79 -22.13
CA THR A 397 0.18 10.30 -23.15
C THR A 397 1.30 9.31 -23.45
N ARG A 398 2.44 9.45 -22.77
CA ARG A 398 3.65 8.68 -22.97
C ARG A 398 3.44 7.19 -22.75
N TYR A 399 2.57 6.82 -21.82
CA TYR A 399 2.36 5.43 -21.41
C TYR A 399 1.04 4.84 -21.91
N ARG A 400 0.35 5.54 -22.83
CA ARG A 400 -0.94 5.08 -23.39
C ARG A 400 -0.83 3.68 -24.02
N SER A 401 0.26 3.43 -24.76
CA SER A 401 0.47 2.17 -25.47
C SER A 401 0.53 0.96 -24.55
N LEU A 402 0.87 1.14 -23.25
CA LEU A 402 0.88 0.05 -22.27
C LEU A 402 -0.50 -0.54 -21.99
N PHE A 403 -1.54 0.19 -22.38
CA PHE A 403 -2.94 -0.17 -22.17
C PHE A 403 -3.65 -0.55 -23.46
N LEU A 404 -2.99 -0.48 -24.62
CA LEU A 404 -3.53 -1.00 -25.88
C LEU A 404 -3.18 -2.50 -25.96
N LYS A 405 -4.15 -3.39 -26.21
CA LYS A 405 -3.85 -4.81 -26.50
C LYS A 405 -3.10 -4.90 -27.84
N ASP A 406 -2.17 -5.85 -27.94
CA ASP A 406 -1.44 -6.14 -29.18
C ASP A 406 -2.40 -6.47 -30.35
N ASP A 407 -2.00 -6.11 -31.57
CA ASP A 407 -2.78 -6.09 -32.83
C ASP A 407 -3.35 -7.47 -33.29
N ASP A 408 -3.12 -8.56 -32.58
CA ASP A 408 -3.47 -9.92 -33.02
C ASP A 408 -4.91 -10.37 -32.67
N SER A 409 -5.78 -9.48 -32.19
CA SER A 409 -7.22 -9.76 -32.01
C SER A 409 -8.10 -8.67 -32.64
N PRO A 410 -9.20 -9.04 -33.36
CA PRO A 410 -9.98 -8.13 -34.20
C PRO A 410 -10.83 -7.11 -33.42
N SER A 411 -10.65 -7.04 -32.10
CA SER A 411 -11.19 -6.01 -31.21
C SER A 411 -10.01 -5.43 -30.43
N SER A 412 -9.48 -4.29 -30.88
CA SER A 412 -8.45 -3.50 -30.19
C SER A 412 -8.99 -2.89 -28.90
N GLU A 413 -9.27 -3.74 -27.91
CA GLU A 413 -9.78 -3.36 -26.61
C GLU A 413 -8.64 -2.81 -25.75
N ILE A 414 -8.81 -1.60 -25.26
CA ILE A 414 -7.94 -0.97 -24.27
C ILE A 414 -8.13 -1.72 -22.94
N ASN A 415 -7.04 -2.10 -22.27
CA ASN A 415 -7.07 -2.54 -20.86
C ASN A 415 -7.42 -1.33 -19.99
N ARG A 416 -8.73 -1.11 -19.82
CA ARG A 416 -9.30 -0.01 -19.05
C ARG A 416 -9.31 -0.36 -17.56
N PHE A 417 -9.26 0.67 -16.74
CA PHE A 417 -9.30 0.58 -15.29
C PHE A 417 -10.74 0.63 -14.80
N ARG A 418 -11.09 -0.36 -14.00
CA ARG A 418 -12.37 -0.38 -13.29
C ARG A 418 -12.29 0.32 -11.94
N ILE A 419 -11.11 0.27 -11.32
CA ILE A 419 -10.86 0.89 -10.02
C ILE A 419 -9.59 1.73 -10.12
N VAL A 420 -9.66 2.95 -9.61
CA VAL A 420 -8.52 3.84 -9.39
C VAL A 420 -8.45 4.12 -7.90
N TYR A 421 -7.34 3.74 -7.26
CA TYR A 421 -7.04 4.06 -5.88
C TYR A 421 -5.95 5.13 -5.81
N ILE A 422 -6.16 6.16 -5.00
CA ILE A 422 -5.17 7.21 -4.74
C ILE A 422 -4.96 7.39 -3.24
N GLY A 423 -3.72 7.22 -2.79
CA GLY A 423 -3.31 7.52 -1.43
C GLY A 423 -3.31 9.02 -1.15
N ASN A 424 -3.55 9.38 0.11
CA ASN A 424 -3.77 10.78 0.50
C ASN A 424 -2.59 11.72 0.15
N SER A 425 -1.36 11.21 0.18
CA SER A 425 -0.14 11.96 -0.14
C SER A 425 -0.05 12.39 -1.60
N LEU A 426 -0.76 11.70 -2.51
CA LEU A 426 -0.72 11.93 -3.96
C LEU A 426 -2.05 12.44 -4.54
N VAL A 427 -3.02 12.81 -3.69
CA VAL A 427 -4.34 13.27 -4.16
C VAL A 427 -4.28 14.53 -5.05
N HIS A 428 -3.29 15.40 -4.83
CA HIS A 428 -3.05 16.61 -5.62
C HIS A 428 -2.87 16.31 -7.12
N LEU A 429 -2.45 15.08 -7.46
CA LEU A 429 -2.29 14.66 -8.84
C LEU A 429 -3.59 14.68 -9.64
N LEU A 430 -4.77 14.56 -9.00
CA LEU A 430 -6.07 14.72 -9.66
C LEU A 430 -6.23 16.14 -10.22
N SER A 431 -5.96 17.16 -9.41
CA SER A 431 -6.01 18.56 -9.86
C SER A 431 -4.95 18.88 -10.92
N ASP A 432 -3.74 18.31 -10.80
CA ASP A 432 -2.67 18.48 -11.78
C ASP A 432 -3.03 17.85 -13.14
N LEU A 433 -3.69 16.68 -13.10
CA LEU A 433 -4.17 15.99 -14.28
C LEU A 433 -5.22 16.82 -15.00
N HIS A 434 -6.26 17.28 -14.29
CA HIS A 434 -7.29 18.16 -14.85
C HIS A 434 -6.67 19.41 -15.47
N SER A 435 -5.75 20.07 -14.74
CA SER A 435 -5.05 21.26 -15.22
C SER A 435 -4.25 21.01 -16.50
N ARG A 436 -3.61 19.84 -16.63
CA ARG A 436 -2.89 19.44 -17.85
C ARG A 436 -3.84 19.20 -19.01
N GLU A 437 -4.97 18.54 -18.78
CA GLU A 437 -5.98 18.30 -19.83
C GLU A 437 -6.59 19.60 -20.34
N MET A 438 -6.95 20.53 -19.45
CA MET A 438 -7.49 21.84 -19.83
C MET A 438 -6.48 22.67 -20.62
N LYS A 439 -5.20 22.67 -20.23
CA LYS A 439 -4.13 23.34 -21.00
C LYS A 439 -4.00 22.77 -22.42
N ARG A 440 -4.16 21.46 -22.58
CA ARG A 440 -4.06 20.79 -23.88
C ARG A 440 -5.26 21.10 -24.78
N LYS A 441 -6.48 21.02 -24.24
CA LYS A 441 -7.71 21.45 -24.94
C LYS A 441 -7.58 22.91 -25.41
N ASN A 442 -7.09 23.81 -24.57
CA ASN A 442 -6.89 25.22 -24.91
C ASN A 442 -5.80 25.46 -25.96
N LEU A 443 -4.70 24.69 -25.94
CA LEU A 443 -3.66 24.75 -26.97
C LEU A 443 -4.20 24.30 -28.32
N ASN A 444 -5.00 23.24 -28.34
CA ASN A 444 -5.60 22.68 -29.55
C ASN A 444 -6.68 23.61 -30.13
N ALA A 445 -7.50 24.23 -29.30
CA ALA A 445 -8.45 25.26 -29.73
C ALA A 445 -7.71 26.45 -30.39
N LYS A 446 -6.60 26.91 -29.79
CA LYS A 446 -5.78 27.98 -30.37
C LYS A 446 -5.09 27.58 -31.68
N SER A 447 -4.63 26.33 -31.81
CA SER A 447 -4.04 25.86 -33.06
C SER A 447 -5.08 25.75 -34.17
N GLN A 448 -6.29 25.25 -33.86
CA GLN A 448 -7.41 25.23 -34.80
C GLN A 448 -7.80 26.64 -35.24
N ASP A 449 -7.91 27.59 -34.31
CA ASP A 449 -8.18 29.00 -34.63
C ASP A 449 -7.12 29.61 -35.57
N THR A 450 -5.83 29.30 -35.35
CA THR A 450 -4.74 29.76 -36.22
C THR A 450 -4.67 29.03 -37.57
N GLU A 451 -5.14 27.80 -37.69
CA GLU A 451 -5.26 27.08 -38.96
C GLU A 451 -6.44 27.61 -39.77
N THR A 452 -7.61 27.85 -39.16
CA THR A 452 -8.73 28.55 -39.82
C THR A 452 -8.40 30.00 -40.19
N SER A 453 -7.47 30.63 -39.47
CA SER A 453 -6.96 31.98 -39.84
C SER A 453 -5.94 31.93 -40.99
N LYS A 454 -5.24 30.80 -41.17
CA LYS A 454 -4.29 30.59 -42.28
C LYS A 454 -4.96 30.08 -43.56
N GLU A 455 -6.12 29.44 -43.46
CA GLU A 455 -6.94 29.09 -44.64
C GLU A 455 -7.56 30.32 -45.33
N ASN A 456 -7.52 31.50 -44.71
CA ASN A 456 -7.94 32.77 -45.33
C ASN A 456 -6.81 33.60 -45.94
N LEU A 457 -5.55 33.13 -45.93
CA LEU A 457 -4.43 33.78 -46.61
C LEU A 457 -3.69 32.82 -47.54
N GLN A 458 -4.40 32.34 -48.57
CA GLN A 458 -3.79 31.65 -49.70
C GLN A 458 -3.08 32.66 -50.63
N THR A 459 -1.86 33.11 -50.30
CA THR A 459 -0.82 33.45 -51.29
C THR A 459 0.48 33.87 -50.58
N ILE A 460 1.51 33.03 -50.68
CA ILE A 460 2.83 33.35 -51.28
C ILE A 460 3.75 32.15 -51.04
N LYS A 461 4.50 31.84 -52.11
CA LYS A 461 5.30 30.64 -52.37
C LYS A 461 6.61 30.60 -51.58
N ASP A 462 7.15 29.38 -51.56
CA ASP A 462 8.56 28.99 -51.48
C ASP A 462 9.31 29.29 -50.17
N GLU A 463 9.49 28.22 -49.37
CA GLU A 463 10.77 27.84 -48.73
C GLU A 463 10.58 26.50 -47.98
N THR A 464 10.49 25.42 -48.76
CA THR A 464 10.65 24.05 -48.26
C THR A 464 12.07 23.60 -48.56
N GLU A 465 12.96 23.70 -47.59
CA GLU A 465 14.07 22.77 -47.38
C GLU A 465 14.69 23.04 -46.00
N VAL A 466 15.21 21.98 -45.37
CA VAL A 466 15.77 21.93 -44.00
C VAL A 466 14.74 21.73 -42.87
N ARG A 467 14.28 20.48 -42.74
CA ARG A 467 14.12 19.74 -41.46
C ARG A 467 13.52 18.35 -41.74
N LYS A 468 14.34 17.46 -42.31
CA LYS A 468 14.12 16.01 -42.25
C LYS A 468 15.37 15.40 -41.66
N GLU A 469 15.36 15.22 -40.34
CA GLU A 469 16.14 14.20 -39.63
C GLU A 469 15.71 14.20 -38.17
N ASN A 470 14.73 13.35 -37.85
CA ASN A 470 14.71 12.45 -36.69
C ASN A 470 13.29 11.94 -36.42
N GLY A 471 13.07 10.67 -36.77
CA GLY A 471 12.31 9.70 -35.97
C GLY A 471 10.80 9.84 -35.89
N LEU A 472 10.11 8.96 -36.63
CA LEU A 472 8.70 8.56 -36.55
C LEU A 472 7.95 8.99 -35.27
N GLY A 473 6.95 9.85 -35.43
CA GLY A 473 6.03 10.19 -34.33
C GLY A 473 4.87 11.13 -34.68
N SER A 474 4.51 11.33 -35.95
CA SER A 474 3.51 12.33 -36.33
C SER A 474 2.13 11.79 -36.72
N ASP A 475 1.95 10.50 -37.00
CA ASP A 475 0.75 10.06 -37.76
C ASP A 475 -0.31 9.30 -36.92
N LEU A 476 -0.28 9.44 -35.59
CA LEU A 476 -1.28 8.86 -34.66
C LEU A 476 -1.96 9.92 -33.76
N LEU A 477 -1.90 11.19 -34.15
CA LEU A 477 -2.36 12.35 -33.37
C LEU A 477 -3.78 12.84 -33.74
N GLY A 478 -4.64 11.95 -34.25
CA GLY A 478 -6.00 12.30 -34.70
C GLY A 478 -7.10 12.24 -33.64
N THR A 479 -6.83 11.82 -32.39
CA THR A 479 -7.85 11.77 -31.34
C THR A 479 -7.24 12.11 -29.99
N GLU A 480 -7.73 13.20 -29.38
CA GLU A 480 -7.35 13.59 -28.02
C GLU A 480 -7.71 12.46 -27.05
N PHE A 481 -6.70 11.88 -26.42
CA PHE A 481 -6.87 10.81 -25.44
C PHE A 481 -6.73 11.39 -24.02
N SER A 482 -7.81 11.35 -23.27
CA SER A 482 -7.95 11.81 -21.88
C SER A 482 -7.73 10.67 -20.88
N PHE A 483 -7.61 11.02 -19.60
CA PHE A 483 -7.60 10.01 -18.55
C PHE A 483 -8.88 9.18 -18.50
N THR A 484 -10.04 9.79 -18.78
CA THR A 484 -11.33 9.08 -18.78
C THR A 484 -11.40 7.99 -19.86
N ASP A 485 -10.56 8.04 -20.90
CA ASP A 485 -10.47 7.00 -21.92
C ASP A 485 -9.72 5.74 -21.44
N LEU A 486 -8.96 5.86 -20.35
CA LEU A 486 -8.36 4.74 -19.62
C LEU A 486 -9.34 4.08 -18.66
N LEU A 487 -10.54 4.62 -18.44
CA LEU A 487 -11.52 4.08 -17.50
C LEU A 487 -12.54 3.18 -18.21
N GLU A 488 -13.03 2.15 -17.52
CA GLU A 488 -14.21 1.41 -17.96
C GLU A 488 -15.45 2.32 -18.01
N ASP A 489 -16.52 1.86 -18.66
CA ASP A 489 -17.74 2.68 -18.80
C ASP A 489 -18.39 2.99 -17.45
N GLU A 490 -18.21 2.10 -16.48
CA GLU A 490 -18.41 2.40 -15.07
C GLU A 490 -17.12 2.10 -14.29
N ALA A 491 -16.57 3.13 -13.65
CA ALA A 491 -15.34 3.01 -12.87
C ALA A 491 -15.49 3.66 -11.49
N LEU A 492 -14.72 3.15 -10.53
CA LEU A 492 -14.71 3.61 -9.15
C LEU A 492 -13.37 4.30 -8.83
N LEU A 493 -13.43 5.54 -8.37
CA LEU A 493 -12.31 6.24 -7.75
C LEU A 493 -12.43 6.12 -6.23
N ILE A 494 -11.37 5.61 -5.61
CA ILE A 494 -11.21 5.49 -4.17
C ILE A 494 -10.06 6.41 -3.75
N VAL A 495 -10.33 7.35 -2.86
CA VAL A 495 -9.32 8.25 -2.32
C VAL A 495 -9.15 7.99 -0.83
N GLU A 496 -7.92 7.74 -0.38
CA GLU A 496 -7.63 7.55 1.03
C GLU A 496 -7.84 8.85 1.81
N SER A 497 -8.50 8.76 2.97
CA SER A 497 -8.76 9.91 3.83
C SER A 497 -7.50 10.38 4.57
N VAL A 498 -7.53 11.62 5.05
CA VAL A 498 -6.57 12.15 6.03
C VAL A 498 -7.05 12.00 7.46
N LEU A 499 -8.16 11.28 7.67
CA LEU A 499 -8.86 11.11 8.94
C LEU A 499 -7.89 10.88 10.09
N TYR A 500 -6.95 9.95 9.99
CA TYR A 500 -6.08 9.56 11.10
C TYR A 500 -4.79 10.36 11.27
N ILE A 501 -4.57 11.40 10.45
CA ILE A 501 -3.36 12.23 10.57
C ILE A 501 -3.51 13.17 11.77
N VAL A 502 -2.84 12.83 12.86
CA VAL A 502 -2.98 13.47 14.19
C VAL A 502 -2.81 14.99 14.14
N GLU A 503 -1.89 15.51 13.32
CA GLU A 503 -1.61 16.95 13.23
C GLU A 503 -2.65 17.76 12.44
N ILE A 504 -3.53 17.10 11.69
CA ILE A 504 -4.57 17.76 10.88
C ILE A 504 -5.81 17.96 11.75
N ARG A 505 -6.33 19.18 11.88
CA ARG A 505 -7.53 19.48 12.68
C ARG A 505 -8.81 18.99 12.00
N ALA A 506 -9.88 18.80 12.76
CA ALA A 506 -11.17 18.35 12.24
C ALA A 506 -11.71 19.24 11.10
N GLU A 507 -11.54 20.57 11.18
CA GLU A 507 -11.94 21.50 10.11
C GLU A 507 -11.10 21.30 8.85
N GLN A 508 -9.83 20.95 9.00
CA GLN A 508 -8.94 20.68 7.86
C GLN A 508 -9.25 19.33 7.22
N VAL A 509 -9.68 18.32 8.00
CA VAL A 509 -10.19 17.04 7.46
C VAL A 509 -11.46 17.31 6.62
N LYS A 510 -12.39 18.13 7.13
CA LYS A 510 -13.58 18.53 6.37
C LYS A 510 -13.22 19.27 5.08
N ALA A 511 -12.33 20.26 5.16
CA ALA A 511 -11.85 20.99 3.99
C ALA A 511 -11.14 20.07 2.97
N TYR A 512 -10.39 19.07 3.44
CA TYR A 512 -9.79 18.05 2.58
C TYR A 512 -10.87 17.29 1.80
N CYS A 513 -11.91 16.78 2.47
CA CYS A 513 -12.99 16.06 1.80
C CYS A 513 -13.70 16.91 0.73
N GLU A 514 -13.98 18.18 1.01
CA GLU A 514 -14.57 19.09 0.01
C GLU A 514 -13.64 19.35 -1.18
N HIS A 515 -12.34 19.53 -0.93
CA HIS A 515 -11.37 19.69 -2.00
C HIS A 515 -11.26 18.43 -2.88
N VAL A 516 -11.22 17.24 -2.27
CA VAL A 516 -11.19 15.97 -3.03
C VAL A 516 -12.46 15.80 -3.85
N LYS A 517 -13.62 16.16 -3.29
CA LYS A 517 -14.89 16.15 -4.01
C LYS A 517 -14.85 17.05 -5.25
N GLN A 518 -14.30 18.25 -5.13
CA GLN A 518 -14.12 19.15 -6.29
C GLN A 518 -13.14 18.55 -7.31
N MET A 519 -12.00 18.01 -6.87
CA MET A 519 -11.01 17.39 -7.77
C MET A 519 -11.59 16.20 -8.54
N ALA A 520 -12.43 15.39 -7.89
CA ALA A 520 -13.12 14.28 -8.52
C ALA A 520 -14.16 14.77 -9.54
N TYR A 521 -14.96 15.78 -9.16
CA TYR A 521 -15.94 16.41 -10.05
C TYR A 521 -15.30 16.99 -11.32
N ASP A 522 -14.15 17.65 -11.19
CA ASP A 522 -13.41 18.22 -12.32
C ASP A 522 -12.92 17.15 -13.32
N LEU A 523 -12.90 15.87 -12.93
CA LEU A 523 -12.54 14.71 -13.74
C LEU A 523 -13.76 13.84 -14.12
N ASP A 524 -14.97 14.43 -14.08
CA ASP A 524 -16.24 13.76 -14.40
C ASP A 524 -16.62 12.60 -13.46
N PHE A 525 -16.11 12.60 -12.22
CA PHE A 525 -16.56 11.68 -11.18
C PHE A 525 -17.63 12.31 -10.29
N GLU A 526 -18.65 11.54 -9.95
CA GLU A 526 -19.72 11.93 -9.03
C GLU A 526 -19.54 11.28 -7.66
N VAL A 527 -20.00 11.93 -6.60
CA VAL A 527 -19.95 11.37 -5.24
C VAL A 527 -20.81 10.11 -5.19
N SER A 528 -20.21 8.98 -4.77
CA SER A 528 -20.91 7.70 -4.78
C SER A 528 -21.68 7.40 -3.50
N LYS A 529 -21.25 7.95 -2.36
CA LYS A 529 -21.87 7.81 -1.04
C LYS A 529 -21.75 9.15 -0.30
N GLU A 530 -22.67 9.41 0.63
CA GLU A 530 -22.55 10.56 1.51
C GLU A 530 -21.20 10.53 2.23
N ILE A 531 -20.49 11.65 2.22
CA ILE A 531 -19.15 11.77 2.79
C ILE A 531 -19.29 12.25 4.23
N ASN A 532 -18.80 11.45 5.17
CA ASN A 532 -18.68 11.75 6.59
C ASN A 532 -17.19 11.96 6.95
N PRO A 533 -16.66 13.20 6.91
CA PRO A 533 -15.22 13.44 7.02
C PRO A 533 -14.53 12.90 8.27
N LEU A 534 -15.26 12.75 9.37
CA LEU A 534 -14.73 12.29 10.66
C LEU A 534 -14.98 10.80 10.94
N GLU A 535 -15.54 10.07 9.98
CA GLU A 535 -15.85 8.64 10.09
C GLU A 535 -15.28 7.85 8.91
N ASP A 536 -15.31 8.42 7.72
CA ASP A 536 -14.90 7.74 6.50
C ASP A 536 -13.38 7.61 6.38
N HIS A 537 -12.92 6.36 6.29
CA HIS A 537 -11.53 6.02 6.03
C HIS A 537 -11.11 6.28 4.58
N HIS A 538 -12.08 6.21 3.66
CA HIS A 538 -11.90 6.35 2.22
C HIS A 538 -13.10 7.10 1.64
N LEU A 539 -12.85 7.89 0.60
CA LEU A 539 -13.86 8.61 -0.17
C LEU A 539 -14.10 7.88 -1.49
N TYR A 540 -15.36 7.74 -1.89
CA TYR A 540 -15.76 6.94 -3.05
C TYR A 540 -16.48 7.80 -4.08
N PHE A 541 -15.98 7.78 -5.31
CA PHE A 541 -16.54 8.52 -6.44
C PHE A 541 -16.75 7.60 -7.65
N ARG A 542 -17.85 7.81 -8.37
CA ARG A 542 -18.24 6.98 -9.50
C ARG A 542 -18.07 7.76 -10.80
N PHE A 543 -17.45 7.13 -11.77
CA PHE A 543 -17.45 7.57 -13.16
C PHE A 543 -18.49 6.76 -13.93
N LYS A 544 -19.30 7.45 -14.74
CA LYS A 544 -20.16 6.83 -15.74
C LYS A 544 -19.91 7.51 -17.08
N ARG A 545 -19.50 6.73 -18.07
CA ARG A 545 -19.37 7.22 -19.44
C ARG A 545 -20.75 7.62 -19.94
N LYS A 546 -20.89 8.89 -20.32
CA LYS A 546 -22.13 9.37 -20.96
C LYS A 546 -22.31 8.58 -22.25
N SER A 547 -23.36 7.76 -22.34
CA SER A 547 -23.74 7.12 -23.59
C SER A 547 -23.94 8.22 -24.62
N SER A 548 -23.17 8.20 -25.69
CA SER A 548 -23.41 9.04 -26.86
C SER A 548 -24.87 8.81 -27.24
N SER A 549 -25.71 9.81 -26.99
CA SER A 549 -27.08 9.82 -27.46
C SER A 549 -27.02 9.53 -28.95
N SER A 550 -27.62 8.42 -29.35
CA SER A 550 -27.94 8.08 -30.73
C SER A 550 -28.80 9.21 -31.27
N SER A 551 -28.16 10.23 -31.83
CA SER A 551 -28.80 11.16 -32.75
C SER A 551 -29.08 10.38 -34.02
N LEU A 552 -30.24 9.72 -34.02
CA LEU A 552 -30.97 9.31 -35.21
C LEU A 552 -31.63 10.54 -35.84
#